data_AF-A0AA90SUZ8-F1
#
_entry.id   AF-A0AA90SUZ8-F1
#
_cell.length_a   1.000
_cell.length_b   1.000
_cell.length_c   1.000
_cell.angle_alpha   90.00
_cell.angle_beta   90.00
_cell.angle_gamma   90.00
#
_symmetry.space_group_name_H-M   'P 1'
#
loop_
_entity.id
_entity.type
_entity.pdbx_description
1 polymer ?
#
loop_
_entity_poly.entity_id
_entity_poly.type
_entity_poly.pdbx_seq_one_letter_code
_entity_poly.pdbx_strand_id
1 'polypeptide(L)'
;MDPTNKFTGKRLTGLLGTTRKARIISAGAIFLTVCAFGAAGVAPLAPDASDLPVKSIAQDLELPNLADQITALQKDDQQFIHEEKVRPGDTLAALLTRLGVDDAAAVDFIKSDKVAKAVMQLKTGKRVQAQTGENGELQWLRATVVDGRDNPVKLISITREGGKFTAEETPALLERRVEMRAREITNSLYSATDATSDGGKLPDAIVAQIIEMFSTSIDFRSDLKRGDRFNVVYETFWQDGEMVRAGRILAGEFVNRGVTYQSVWYEDPVSKQGGYYTFDGKALKKAFLKSPLEFSRISSGFSMRSHPISGSWKAHKGVDFAAALGTPIRASGDGVIDFAGVQGGYGNFVTIKHWANYTTAYAHMSRFAPGIRKGSKVSQGDVIGYVGSTGWSTGAHLHYEFRVNNDAVDPMSIKVLAQAPMTQAERARFQIAAADMSHRFALLRPTTGSNMAR
;
A
#
# COMPACT_ATOMS: atom_id res chain seq x y z
N MET A 1 24.56 -101.21 -58.56
CA MET A 1 24.93 -100.87 -59.94
C MET A 1 26.26 -100.15 -59.88
N ASP A 2 27.29 -100.70 -60.51
CA ASP A 2 28.53 -99.99 -60.87
C ASP A 2 28.21 -98.99 -62.00
N PRO A 3 28.87 -97.81 -62.08
CA PRO A 3 30.04 -97.72 -62.98
C PRO A 3 31.17 -96.76 -62.51
N THR A 4 32.34 -97.34 -62.28
CA THR A 4 33.62 -97.05 -62.97
C THR A 4 34.24 -95.63 -63.03
N ASN A 5 35.37 -95.49 -62.31
CA ASN A 5 36.75 -95.45 -62.87
C ASN A 5 37.30 -94.20 -63.63
N LYS A 6 38.60 -93.92 -63.36
CA LYS A 6 39.60 -93.06 -64.07
C LYS A 6 39.52 -91.55 -63.79
N PHE A 7 40.59 -90.80 -63.49
CA PHE A 7 41.93 -90.81 -64.06
C PHE A 7 43.01 -90.38 -63.04
N THR A 8 44.08 -91.16 -63.03
CA THR A 8 45.41 -90.90 -62.48
C THR A 8 46.14 -89.72 -63.13
N GLY A 9 46.92 -88.98 -62.33
CA GLY A 9 48.33 -88.68 -62.63
C GLY A 9 48.69 -87.54 -63.60
N LYS A 10 49.56 -86.64 -63.10
CA LYS A 10 50.55 -85.79 -63.80
C LYS A 10 50.09 -84.47 -64.48
N ARG A 11 50.83 -83.42 -64.08
CA ARG A 11 51.14 -82.12 -64.75
C ARG A 11 50.24 -80.91 -64.46
N LEU A 12 50.51 -80.25 -63.33
CA LEU A 12 50.03 -78.89 -62.99
C LEU A 12 50.93 -77.76 -63.53
N THR A 13 51.90 -78.05 -64.39
CA THR A 13 52.88 -77.06 -64.90
C THR A 13 52.48 -76.41 -66.24
N GLY A 14 51.19 -76.41 -66.59
CA GLY A 14 50.68 -75.85 -67.85
C GLY A 14 50.13 -74.41 -67.79
N LEU A 15 50.01 -73.78 -66.62
CA LEU A 15 49.15 -72.58 -66.45
C LEU A 15 49.86 -71.22 -66.41
N LEU A 16 51.20 -71.17 -66.47
CA LEU A 16 51.91 -69.90 -66.64
C LEU A 16 52.24 -69.71 -68.12
N GLY A 17 51.47 -68.84 -68.79
CA GLY A 17 51.67 -68.52 -70.20
C GLY A 17 53.15 -68.23 -70.54
N THR A 18 53.58 -68.66 -71.72
CA THR A 18 54.99 -68.64 -72.15
C THR A 18 55.50 -67.25 -72.53
N THR A 19 54.62 -66.24 -72.58
CA THR A 19 54.98 -64.85 -72.90
C THR A 19 54.92 -63.95 -71.67
N ARG A 20 55.81 -62.96 -71.61
CA ARG A 20 55.93 -62.02 -70.46
C ARG A 20 54.61 -61.31 -70.16
N LYS A 21 53.85 -60.94 -71.20
CA LYS A 21 52.52 -60.30 -71.07
C LYS A 21 51.50 -61.23 -70.41
N ALA A 22 51.47 -62.50 -70.77
CA ALA A 22 50.54 -63.47 -70.17
C ALA A 22 50.81 -63.67 -68.67
N ARG A 23 52.09 -63.76 -68.27
CA ARG A 23 52.45 -63.88 -66.84
C ARG A 23 52.03 -62.68 -66.01
N ILE A 24 52.14 -61.46 -66.55
CA ILE A 24 51.71 -60.23 -65.85
C ILE A 24 50.20 -60.22 -65.66
N ILE A 25 49.42 -60.61 -66.67
CA ILE A 25 47.96 -60.68 -66.58
C ILE A 25 47.53 -61.76 -65.58
N SER A 26 48.13 -62.95 -65.62
CA SER A 26 47.83 -64.03 -64.66
C SER A 26 48.19 -63.64 -63.22
N ALA A 27 49.32 -62.97 -63.02
CA ALA A 27 49.72 -62.48 -61.69
C ALA A 27 48.76 -61.38 -61.18
N GLY A 28 48.34 -60.46 -62.06
CA GLY A 28 47.35 -59.43 -61.73
C GLY A 28 45.98 -60.02 -61.35
N ALA A 29 45.53 -61.04 -62.07
CA ALA A 29 44.29 -61.75 -61.76
C ALA A 29 44.37 -62.44 -60.38
N ILE A 30 45.47 -63.16 -60.09
CA ILE A 30 45.68 -63.80 -58.79
C ILE A 30 45.69 -62.76 -57.66
N PHE A 31 46.37 -61.63 -57.86
CA PHE A 31 46.43 -60.57 -56.86
C PHE A 31 45.04 -59.98 -56.56
N LEU A 32 44.23 -59.72 -57.60
CA LEU A 32 42.85 -59.24 -57.43
C LEU A 32 41.97 -60.26 -56.69
N THR A 33 42.12 -61.56 -56.96
CA THR A 33 41.38 -62.62 -56.25
C THR A 33 41.80 -62.69 -54.78
N VAL A 34 43.09 -62.54 -54.46
CA VAL A 34 43.58 -62.52 -53.08
C VAL A 34 43.04 -61.30 -52.31
N CYS A 35 42.99 -60.12 -52.95
CA CYS A 35 42.39 -58.94 -52.33
C CYS A 35 40.88 -59.09 -52.10
N ALA A 36 40.15 -59.72 -53.02
CA ALA A 36 38.72 -59.99 -52.86
C ALA A 36 38.43 -60.98 -51.72
N PHE A 37 39.27 -62.01 -51.54
CA PHE A 37 39.16 -62.93 -50.40
C PHE A 37 39.59 -62.30 -49.07
N GLY A 38 40.56 -61.37 -49.08
CA GLY A 38 40.96 -60.63 -47.89
C GLY A 38 39.85 -59.75 -47.32
N ALA A 39 38.99 -59.17 -48.18
CA ALA A 39 37.88 -58.32 -47.75
C ALA A 39 36.69 -59.08 -47.15
N ALA A 40 36.56 -60.38 -47.39
CA ALA A 40 35.53 -61.23 -46.77
C ALA A 40 35.99 -61.86 -45.43
N GLY A 41 37.29 -61.76 -45.08
CA GLY A 41 37.88 -62.42 -43.91
C GLY A 41 37.95 -61.60 -42.62
N VAL A 42 37.43 -60.38 -42.59
CA VAL A 42 37.51 -59.45 -41.43
C VAL A 42 36.14 -58.96 -40.93
N ALA A 43 35.06 -59.68 -41.23
CA ALA A 43 33.83 -59.54 -40.45
C ALA A 43 34.00 -60.33 -39.14
N PRO A 44 33.96 -59.69 -37.96
CA PRO A 44 34.00 -60.43 -36.70
C PRO A 44 32.68 -61.21 -36.58
N LEU A 45 32.78 -62.54 -36.63
CA LEU A 45 31.74 -63.46 -36.16
C LEU A 45 31.67 -63.34 -34.64
N ALA A 46 31.04 -62.28 -34.12
CA ALA A 46 30.58 -62.29 -32.74
C ALA A 46 29.58 -63.45 -32.60
N PRO A 47 29.69 -64.31 -31.57
CA PRO A 47 28.69 -65.34 -31.33
C PRO A 47 27.32 -64.68 -31.16
N ASP A 48 26.27 -65.39 -31.59
CA ASP A 48 24.91 -64.90 -31.47
C ASP A 48 24.63 -64.53 -30.00
N ALA A 49 23.90 -63.45 -29.75
CA ALA A 49 23.70 -62.93 -28.39
C ALA A 49 23.04 -63.96 -27.47
N SER A 50 22.38 -64.98 -28.04
CA SER A 50 21.81 -66.14 -27.37
C SER A 50 22.84 -67.10 -26.75
N ASP A 51 24.10 -67.09 -27.20
CA ASP A 51 25.15 -68.01 -26.76
C ASP A 51 26.05 -67.41 -25.66
N LEU A 52 25.80 -66.17 -25.26
CA LEU A 52 26.51 -65.53 -24.16
C LEU A 52 25.99 -66.05 -22.80
N PRO A 53 26.86 -66.48 -21.87
CA PRO A 53 26.43 -66.99 -20.58
C PRO A 53 25.76 -65.87 -19.75
N VAL A 54 24.44 -65.94 -19.59
CA VAL A 54 23.67 -65.04 -18.74
C VAL A 54 23.87 -65.42 -17.28
N LYS A 55 24.62 -64.61 -16.54
CA LYS A 55 24.78 -64.78 -15.09
C LYS A 55 23.66 -64.02 -14.38
N SER A 56 22.65 -64.75 -13.89
CA SER A 56 21.60 -64.14 -13.06
C SER A 56 22.18 -63.75 -11.70
N ILE A 57 22.19 -62.45 -11.40
CA ILE A 57 22.53 -61.93 -10.08
C ILE A 57 21.22 -61.68 -9.35
N ALA A 58 20.92 -62.51 -8.34
CA ALA A 58 19.87 -62.20 -7.40
C ALA A 58 20.44 -61.22 -6.37
N GLN A 59 20.00 -59.97 -6.42
CA GLN A 59 20.28 -58.95 -5.41
C GLN A 59 18.99 -58.68 -4.67
N ASP A 60 18.97 -58.94 -3.37
CA ASP A 60 17.86 -58.54 -2.52
C ASP A 60 17.88 -57.01 -2.44
N LEU A 61 16.89 -56.38 -3.07
CA LEU A 61 16.65 -54.95 -2.95
C LEU A 61 15.94 -54.72 -1.63
N GLU A 62 16.61 -54.08 -0.67
CA GLU A 62 15.95 -53.63 0.55
C GLU A 62 14.86 -52.63 0.18
N LEU A 63 13.60 -53.05 0.35
CA LEU A 63 12.46 -52.16 0.20
C LEU A 63 12.55 -51.11 1.31
N PRO A 64 12.45 -49.81 0.97
CA PRO A 64 12.50 -48.78 2.00
C PRO A 64 11.38 -49.02 3.01
N ASN A 65 11.73 -48.92 4.30
CA ASN A 65 10.82 -49.26 5.39
C ASN A 65 9.59 -48.34 5.36
N LEU A 66 8.44 -48.94 5.05
CA LEU A 66 7.17 -48.23 4.98
C LEU A 66 6.82 -47.58 6.34
N ALA A 67 7.24 -48.16 7.46
CA ALA A 67 7.03 -47.57 8.78
C ALA A 67 7.85 -46.29 8.99
N ASP A 68 9.06 -46.21 8.47
CA ASP A 68 9.89 -45.00 8.55
C ASP A 68 9.34 -43.90 7.64
N GLN A 69 8.80 -44.26 6.48
CA GLN A 69 8.10 -43.32 5.58
C GLN A 69 6.79 -42.81 6.19
N ILE A 70 6.00 -43.69 6.80
CA ILE A 70 4.78 -43.29 7.52
C ILE A 70 5.13 -42.41 8.72
N THR A 71 6.17 -42.76 9.49
CA THR A 71 6.64 -41.95 10.62
C THR A 71 7.13 -40.59 10.15
N ALA A 72 7.83 -40.50 9.02
CA ALA A 72 8.27 -39.24 8.42
C ALA A 72 7.09 -38.38 7.92
N LEU A 73 6.01 -39.00 7.42
CA LEU A 73 4.78 -38.31 7.02
C LEU A 73 3.88 -37.93 8.21
N GLN A 74 3.95 -38.68 9.32
CA GLN A 74 3.26 -38.36 10.58
C GLN A 74 4.00 -37.29 11.39
N LYS A 75 5.27 -37.03 11.09
CA LYS A 75 6.09 -35.98 11.69
C LYS A 75 5.84 -34.60 11.09
N ASP A 76 4.85 -34.47 10.22
CA ASP A 76 4.38 -33.17 9.76
C ASP A 76 3.59 -32.57 10.92
N ASP A 77 4.30 -31.85 11.81
CA ASP A 77 3.71 -31.14 12.95
C ASP A 77 2.45 -30.42 12.46
N GLN A 78 1.26 -30.89 12.85
CA GLN A 78 0.04 -30.31 12.29
C GLN A 78 -0.07 -28.86 12.73
N GLN A 79 0.01 -27.95 11.76
CA GLN A 79 -0.11 -26.53 12.00
C GLN A 79 -1.53 -26.07 11.67
N PHE A 80 -2.14 -25.38 12.62
CA PHE A 80 -3.50 -24.86 12.50
C PHE A 80 -3.45 -23.35 12.40
N ILE A 81 -4.11 -22.79 11.39
CA ILE A 81 -4.26 -21.34 11.24
C ILE A 81 -5.67 -20.95 11.70
N HIS A 82 -5.73 -20.06 12.69
CA HIS A 82 -6.95 -19.49 13.22
C HIS A 82 -7.02 -18.00 12.93
N GLU A 83 -8.23 -17.50 12.71
CA GLU A 83 -8.53 -16.10 12.49
C GLU A 83 -9.68 -15.67 13.40
N GLU A 84 -9.48 -14.57 14.14
CA GLU A 84 -10.48 -14.00 15.04
C GLU A 84 -10.54 -12.48 14.90
N LYS A 85 -11.70 -11.92 15.28
CA LYS A 85 -11.87 -10.47 15.42
C LYS A 85 -11.87 -10.09 16.89
N VAL A 86 -11.24 -8.96 17.21
CA VAL A 86 -11.28 -8.36 18.55
C VAL A 86 -12.71 -7.93 18.87
N ARG A 87 -13.25 -8.39 19.98
CA ARG A 87 -14.60 -8.11 20.47
C ARG A 87 -14.56 -6.98 21.50
N PRO A 88 -15.69 -6.28 21.75
CA PRO A 88 -15.76 -5.29 22.82
C PRO A 88 -15.39 -5.93 24.17
N GLY A 89 -14.44 -5.33 24.89
CA GLY A 89 -14.01 -5.80 26.22
C GLY A 89 -13.07 -7.01 26.22
N ASP A 90 -12.56 -7.44 25.07
CA ASP A 90 -11.60 -8.54 25.00
C ASP A 90 -10.33 -8.28 25.82
N THR A 91 -9.89 -9.32 26.51
CA THR A 91 -8.54 -9.40 27.09
C THR A 91 -7.61 -10.14 26.13
N LEU A 92 -6.29 -9.94 26.27
CA LEU A 92 -5.30 -10.70 25.49
C LEU A 92 -5.51 -12.21 25.64
N ALA A 93 -5.75 -12.69 26.87
CA ALA A 93 -5.98 -14.11 27.14
C ALA A 93 -7.22 -14.63 26.40
N ALA A 94 -8.36 -13.92 26.50
CA ALA A 94 -9.58 -14.35 25.83
C ALA A 94 -9.44 -14.38 24.30
N LEU A 95 -8.71 -13.42 23.71
CA LEU A 95 -8.43 -13.41 22.29
C LEU A 95 -7.53 -14.59 21.87
N LEU A 96 -6.43 -14.83 22.59
CA LEU A 96 -5.49 -15.91 22.31
C LEU A 96 -6.15 -17.28 22.44
N THR A 97 -6.98 -17.51 23.47
CA THR A 97 -7.73 -18.75 23.63
C THR A 97 -8.65 -19.01 22.44
N ARG A 98 -9.34 -17.98 21.92
CA ARG A 98 -10.18 -18.15 20.71
C ARG A 98 -9.37 -18.40 19.44
N LEU A 99 -8.13 -17.92 19.40
CA LEU A 99 -7.16 -18.21 18.35
C LEU A 99 -6.50 -19.60 18.49
N GLY A 100 -6.92 -20.42 19.48
CA GLY A 100 -6.33 -21.73 19.73
C GLY A 100 -4.96 -21.70 20.41
N VAL A 101 -4.53 -20.54 20.91
CA VAL A 101 -3.21 -20.35 21.52
C VAL A 101 -3.28 -20.69 23.01
N ASP A 102 -2.56 -21.74 23.40
CA ASP A 102 -2.32 -22.14 24.80
C ASP A 102 -0.82 -22.13 25.08
N ASP A 103 -0.27 -20.93 25.23
CA ASP A 103 1.17 -20.71 25.28
C ASP A 103 1.53 -19.57 26.25
N ALA A 104 1.88 -19.94 27.49
CA ALA A 104 2.23 -18.97 28.52
C ALA A 104 3.44 -18.10 28.12
N ALA A 105 4.42 -18.66 27.40
CA ALA A 105 5.57 -17.91 26.94
C ALA A 105 5.19 -16.85 25.90
N ALA A 106 4.24 -17.16 25.01
CA ALA A 106 3.69 -16.19 24.06
C ALA A 106 2.95 -15.06 24.78
N VAL A 107 2.15 -15.38 25.79
CA VAL A 107 1.42 -14.38 26.60
C VAL A 107 2.38 -13.41 27.28
N ASP A 108 3.43 -13.94 27.92
CA ASP A 108 4.43 -13.13 28.63
C ASP A 108 5.26 -12.27 27.66
N PHE A 109 5.61 -12.82 26.49
CA PHE A 109 6.29 -12.07 25.44
C PHE A 109 5.43 -10.90 24.94
N ILE A 110 4.17 -11.16 24.58
CA ILE A 110 3.25 -10.12 24.09
C ILE A 110 3.06 -9.01 25.12
N LYS A 111 3.02 -9.33 26.41
CA LYS A 111 2.88 -8.35 27.48
C LYS A 111 4.15 -7.54 27.77
N SER A 112 5.33 -8.07 27.47
CA SER A 112 6.61 -7.48 27.85
C SER A 112 7.27 -6.71 26.70
N ASP A 113 7.18 -7.22 25.48
CA ASP A 113 7.79 -6.61 24.29
C ASP A 113 7.09 -5.32 23.84
N LYS A 114 7.86 -4.37 23.31
CA LYS A 114 7.34 -3.04 22.94
C LYS A 114 6.47 -3.07 21.68
N VAL A 115 6.80 -3.91 20.71
CA VAL A 115 6.10 -4.03 19.44
C VAL A 115 4.90 -4.97 19.62
N ALA A 116 5.11 -6.13 20.23
CA ALA A 116 4.06 -7.13 20.43
C ALA A 116 2.89 -6.59 21.28
N LYS A 117 3.17 -5.71 22.26
CA LYS A 117 2.13 -5.07 23.09
C LYS A 117 1.06 -4.33 22.30
N ALA A 118 1.35 -3.86 21.10
CA ALA A 118 0.36 -3.17 20.27
C ALA A 118 -0.79 -4.08 19.81
N VAL A 119 -0.62 -5.42 19.84
CA VAL A 119 -1.73 -6.38 19.67
C VAL A 119 -2.82 -6.18 20.72
N MET A 120 -2.46 -5.79 21.95
CA MET A 120 -3.43 -5.51 23.02
C MET A 120 -4.17 -4.18 22.85
N GLN A 121 -3.68 -3.29 21.97
CA GLN A 121 -4.25 -1.96 21.73
C GLN A 121 -5.17 -1.95 20.49
N LEU A 122 -5.38 -3.12 19.89
CA LEU A 122 -6.28 -3.25 18.76
C LEU A 122 -7.71 -2.84 19.12
N LYS A 123 -8.30 -2.03 18.25
CA LYS A 123 -9.70 -1.64 18.37
C LYS A 123 -10.60 -2.84 18.09
N THR A 124 -11.81 -2.79 18.63
CA THR A 124 -12.88 -3.74 18.30
C THR A 124 -13.08 -3.86 16.79
N GLY A 125 -13.32 -5.09 16.33
CA GLY A 125 -13.51 -5.46 14.93
C GLY A 125 -12.22 -5.74 14.17
N LYS A 126 -11.04 -5.45 14.75
CA LYS A 126 -9.76 -5.74 14.08
C LYS A 126 -9.46 -7.23 14.07
N ARG A 127 -8.93 -7.69 12.94
CA ARG A 127 -8.63 -9.09 12.66
C ARG A 127 -7.23 -9.45 13.16
N VAL A 128 -7.14 -10.63 13.77
CA VAL A 128 -5.89 -11.23 14.25
C VAL A 128 -5.85 -12.65 13.74
N GLN A 129 -4.69 -13.05 13.23
CA GLN A 129 -4.45 -14.41 12.77
C GLN A 129 -3.34 -15.01 13.61
N ALA A 130 -3.45 -16.29 13.94
CA ALA A 130 -2.40 -17.03 14.60
C ALA A 130 -2.23 -18.39 13.94
N GLN A 131 -1.00 -18.85 13.87
CA GLN A 131 -0.71 -20.25 13.63
C GLN A 131 -0.21 -20.90 14.91
N THR A 132 -0.78 -22.06 15.20
CA THR A 132 -0.49 -22.87 16.36
C THR A 132 -0.07 -24.27 15.93
N GLY A 133 0.80 -24.91 16.70
CA GLY A 133 1.00 -26.34 16.57
C GLY A 133 -0.07 -27.16 17.29
N GLU A 134 0.12 -28.47 17.37
CA GLU A 134 -0.89 -29.42 17.87
C GLU A 134 -1.32 -29.18 19.33
N ASN A 135 -0.42 -28.67 20.18
CA ASN A 135 -0.74 -28.42 21.59
C ASN A 135 -1.09 -26.96 21.86
N GLY A 136 -1.35 -26.16 20.83
CA GLY A 136 -1.66 -24.74 20.96
C GLY A 136 -0.44 -23.83 21.14
N GLU A 137 0.79 -24.35 20.98
CA GLU A 137 1.98 -23.52 20.99
C GLU A 137 1.98 -22.53 19.83
N LEU A 138 2.21 -21.25 20.11
CA LEU A 138 2.17 -20.21 19.09
C LEU A 138 3.40 -20.29 18.19
N GLN A 139 3.19 -20.50 16.89
CA GLN A 139 4.25 -20.44 15.86
C GLN A 139 4.40 -19.02 15.31
N TRP A 140 3.29 -18.38 14.97
CA TRP A 140 3.26 -16.95 14.65
C TRP A 140 1.91 -16.32 14.93
N LEU A 141 1.90 -15.00 15.18
CA LEU A 141 0.71 -14.17 15.26
C LEU A 141 0.86 -12.95 14.37
N ARG A 142 -0.17 -12.64 13.59
CA ARG A 142 -0.22 -11.46 12.72
C ARG A 142 -1.43 -10.60 13.02
N ALA A 143 -1.20 -9.29 13.09
CA ALA A 143 -2.25 -8.36 13.43
C ALA A 143 -2.07 -7.02 12.71
N THR A 144 -3.15 -6.53 12.09
CA THR A 144 -3.14 -5.27 11.36
C THR A 144 -3.53 -4.11 12.29
N VAL A 145 -2.59 -3.22 12.55
CA VAL A 145 -2.78 -2.02 13.38
C VAL A 145 -3.05 -0.81 12.51
N VAL A 146 -4.10 -0.06 12.88
CA VAL A 146 -4.50 1.18 12.22
C VAL A 146 -4.43 2.34 13.23
N ASP A 147 -3.32 3.08 13.20
CA ASP A 147 -3.08 4.22 14.09
C ASP A 147 -3.63 5.53 13.50
N GLY A 148 -4.95 5.63 13.32
CA GLY A 148 -5.58 6.84 12.77
C GLY A 148 -5.59 6.91 11.24
N ARG A 149 -5.98 8.08 10.69
CA ARG A 149 -6.37 8.23 9.28
C ARG A 149 -5.17 8.27 8.31
N ASP A 150 -4.05 8.85 8.74
CA ASP A 150 -2.90 9.17 7.88
C ASP A 150 -1.60 8.44 8.24
N ASN A 151 -1.58 7.69 9.35
CA ASN A 151 -0.44 6.82 9.63
C ASN A 151 -0.50 5.59 8.70
N PRO A 152 0.67 5.10 8.23
CA PRO A 152 0.71 3.85 7.49
C PRO A 152 0.10 2.76 8.35
N VAL A 153 -0.78 1.96 7.73
CA VAL A 153 -1.27 0.74 8.37
C VAL A 153 -0.07 -0.17 8.56
N LYS A 154 0.06 -0.71 9.76
CA LYS A 154 1.17 -1.55 10.16
C LYS A 154 0.71 -2.99 10.32
N LEU A 155 1.55 -3.91 9.92
CA LEU A 155 1.42 -5.32 10.23
C LEU A 155 2.39 -5.62 11.37
N ILE A 156 1.85 -6.08 12.49
CA ILE A 156 2.65 -6.69 13.56
C ILE A 156 2.76 -8.17 13.22
N SER A 157 3.99 -8.68 13.17
CA SER A 157 4.25 -10.11 13.11
C SER A 157 5.04 -10.53 14.34
N ILE A 158 4.54 -11.53 15.05
CA ILE A 158 5.23 -12.20 16.15
C ILE A 158 5.54 -13.60 15.65
N THR A 159 6.80 -14.01 15.73
CA THR A 159 7.24 -15.31 15.20
C THR A 159 8.06 -16.04 16.26
N ARG A 160 7.87 -17.36 16.34
CA ARG A 160 8.68 -18.26 17.17
C ARG A 160 9.83 -18.81 16.33
N GLU A 161 11.07 -18.52 16.74
CA GLU A 161 12.28 -19.06 16.12
C GLU A 161 13.21 -19.62 17.21
N GLY A 162 13.61 -20.89 17.09
CA GLY A 162 14.51 -21.53 18.06
C GLY A 162 13.99 -21.50 19.51
N GLY A 163 12.66 -21.54 19.69
CA GLY A 163 12.00 -21.50 21.00
C GLY A 163 11.88 -20.09 21.62
N LYS A 164 12.33 -19.04 20.94
CA LYS A 164 12.20 -17.65 21.37
C LYS A 164 11.25 -16.89 20.45
N PHE A 165 10.60 -15.86 20.97
CA PHE A 165 9.75 -14.99 20.18
C PHE A 165 10.50 -13.74 19.74
N THR A 166 10.23 -13.33 18.51
CA THR A 166 10.60 -12.03 17.94
C THR A 166 9.33 -11.32 17.50
N ALA A 167 9.34 -9.98 17.55
CA ALA A 167 8.25 -9.15 17.06
C ALA A 167 8.80 -8.10 16.10
N GLU A 168 8.13 -7.94 14.97
CA GLU A 168 8.45 -6.93 13.97
C GLU A 168 7.20 -6.13 13.60
N GLU A 169 7.43 -4.87 13.24
CA GLU A 169 6.42 -3.99 12.68
C GLU A 169 6.84 -3.63 11.26
N THR A 170 5.99 -3.98 10.29
CA THR A 170 6.23 -3.66 8.88
C THR A 170 5.05 -2.89 8.29
N PRO A 171 5.24 -2.08 7.24
CA PRO A 171 4.11 -1.48 6.53
C PRO A 171 3.21 -2.57 5.95
N ALA A 172 1.91 -2.52 6.24
CA ALA A 172 0.96 -3.47 5.67
C ALA A 172 0.80 -3.22 4.17
N LEU A 173 0.90 -4.28 3.39
CA LEU A 173 0.57 -4.25 1.97
C LEU A 173 -0.94 -4.27 1.82
N LEU A 174 -1.51 -3.16 1.36
CA LEU A 174 -2.95 -3.01 1.17
C LEU A 174 -3.29 -2.95 -0.31
N GLU A 175 -4.35 -3.66 -0.68
CA GLU A 175 -4.96 -3.52 -1.99
C GLU A 175 -5.80 -2.23 -2.01
N ARG A 176 -5.41 -1.28 -2.87
CA ARG A 176 -6.21 -0.07 -3.10
C ARG A 176 -7.31 -0.35 -4.12
N ARG A 177 -8.57 -0.20 -3.70
CA ARG A 177 -9.75 -0.26 -4.57
C ARG A 177 -10.36 1.13 -4.71
N VAL A 178 -11.02 1.37 -5.85
CA VAL A 178 -11.79 2.59 -6.08
C VAL A 178 -13.27 2.20 -6.05
N GLU A 179 -14.02 2.84 -5.16
CA GLU A 179 -15.44 2.64 -5.00
C GLU A 179 -16.21 3.87 -5.44
N MET A 180 -17.43 3.63 -5.92
CA MET A 180 -18.32 4.62 -6.47
C MET A 180 -19.70 4.44 -5.83
N ARG A 181 -20.29 5.53 -5.37
CA ARG A 181 -21.58 5.53 -4.68
C ARG A 181 -22.43 6.72 -5.14
N ALA A 182 -23.73 6.47 -5.32
CA ALA A 182 -24.73 7.47 -5.64
C ALA A 182 -25.78 7.48 -4.53
N ARG A 183 -26.21 8.67 -4.12
CA ARG A 183 -27.20 8.84 -3.05
C ARG A 183 -28.17 9.95 -3.36
N GLU A 184 -29.40 9.74 -2.92
CA GLU A 184 -30.45 10.75 -2.89
C GLU A 184 -30.76 11.11 -1.43
N ILE A 185 -30.91 12.40 -1.19
CA ILE A 185 -31.34 12.95 0.10
C ILE A 185 -32.85 12.73 0.20
N THR A 186 -33.27 11.95 1.19
CA THR A 186 -34.68 11.76 1.52
C THR A 186 -35.12 12.59 2.71
N ASN A 187 -34.34 12.53 3.80
CA ASN A 187 -34.56 13.25 5.06
C ASN A 187 -33.32 14.04 5.50
N SER A 188 -32.14 13.43 5.47
CA SER A 188 -30.87 14.04 5.88
C SER A 188 -29.69 13.44 5.12
N LEU A 189 -28.52 14.09 5.18
CA LEU A 189 -27.28 13.54 4.65
C LEU A 189 -26.93 12.20 5.30
N TYR A 190 -27.01 12.11 6.64
CA TYR A 190 -26.65 10.89 7.37
C TYR A 190 -27.55 9.70 7.00
N SER A 191 -28.87 9.93 6.89
CA SER A 191 -29.80 8.88 6.45
C SER A 191 -29.49 8.39 5.03
N ALA A 192 -29.02 9.30 4.15
CA ALA A 192 -28.62 8.90 2.81
C ALA A 192 -27.30 8.11 2.84
N THR A 193 -26.31 8.54 3.62
CA THR A 193 -25.01 7.84 3.72
C THR A 193 -25.11 6.48 4.41
N ASP A 194 -26.06 6.31 5.33
CA ASP A 194 -26.35 5.04 6.01
C ASP A 194 -27.14 4.06 5.14
N ALA A 195 -27.78 4.54 4.06
CA ALA A 195 -28.51 3.68 3.13
C ALA A 195 -27.56 2.68 2.45
N THR A 196 -28.02 1.44 2.29
CA THR A 196 -27.25 0.33 1.72
C THR A 196 -27.62 -0.02 0.28
N SER A 197 -28.52 0.77 -0.34
CA SER A 197 -29.18 0.47 -1.62
C SER A 197 -28.26 0.31 -2.84
N ASP A 198 -27.01 0.79 -2.78
CA ASP A 198 -26.04 0.72 -3.88
C ASP A 198 -24.69 0.09 -3.46
N GLY A 199 -24.72 -0.86 -2.52
CA GLY A 199 -23.54 -1.63 -2.12
C GLY A 199 -23.00 -1.30 -0.73
N GLY A 200 -23.87 -0.89 0.19
CA GLY A 200 -23.53 -0.73 1.61
C GLY A 200 -23.39 0.73 2.07
N LYS A 201 -23.32 0.90 3.39
CA LYS A 201 -23.15 2.20 4.06
C LYS A 201 -21.81 2.84 3.67
N LEU A 202 -21.80 4.16 3.48
CA LEU A 202 -20.56 4.90 3.28
C LEU A 202 -19.73 4.89 4.57
N PRO A 203 -18.41 4.69 4.50
CA PRO A 203 -17.54 4.82 5.67
C PRO A 203 -17.63 6.24 6.27
N ASP A 204 -17.72 6.36 7.59
CA ASP A 204 -17.85 7.65 8.28
C ASP A 204 -16.74 8.66 7.91
N ALA A 205 -15.54 8.15 7.60
CA ALA A 205 -14.42 8.97 7.15
C ALA A 205 -14.65 9.65 5.79
N ILE A 206 -15.43 9.01 4.91
CA ILE A 206 -15.85 9.59 3.63
C ILE A 206 -16.98 10.60 3.86
N VAL A 207 -17.94 10.30 4.73
CA VAL A 207 -19.03 11.23 5.08
C VAL A 207 -18.48 12.56 5.62
N ALA A 208 -17.49 12.50 6.51
CA ALA A 208 -16.80 13.68 7.02
C ALA A 208 -16.14 14.51 5.90
N GLN A 209 -15.50 13.86 4.94
CA GLN A 209 -14.87 14.54 3.80
C GLN A 209 -15.89 15.18 2.85
N ILE A 210 -17.06 14.55 2.64
CA ILE A 210 -18.17 15.16 1.86
C ILE A 210 -18.61 16.47 2.52
N ILE A 211 -18.82 16.45 3.83
CA ILE A 211 -19.22 17.64 4.59
C ILE A 211 -18.16 18.73 4.45
N GLU A 212 -16.89 18.39 4.69
CA GLU A 212 -15.78 19.33 4.57
C GLU A 212 -15.72 19.97 3.17
N MET A 213 -15.80 19.14 2.12
CA MET A 213 -15.67 19.55 0.72
C MET A 213 -16.75 20.54 0.25
N PHE A 214 -17.99 20.38 0.70
CA PHE A 214 -19.12 21.19 0.21
C PHE A 214 -19.67 22.20 1.23
N SER A 215 -19.19 22.17 2.48
CA SER A 215 -19.63 23.09 3.55
C SER A 215 -19.42 24.58 3.23
N THR A 216 -18.53 24.92 2.30
CA THR A 216 -18.33 26.31 1.86
C THR A 216 -19.48 26.83 1.01
N SER A 217 -20.23 25.94 0.36
CA SER A 217 -21.24 26.26 -0.65
C SER A 217 -22.64 25.78 -0.27
N ILE A 218 -22.76 24.81 0.64
CA ILE A 218 -24.01 24.20 1.07
C ILE A 218 -24.03 24.13 2.60
N ASP A 219 -25.06 24.68 3.23
CA ASP A 219 -25.36 24.40 4.65
C ASP A 219 -26.18 23.10 4.74
N PHE A 220 -25.51 22.01 5.13
CA PHE A 220 -26.15 20.69 5.24
C PHE A 220 -27.31 20.60 6.25
N ARG A 221 -27.50 21.60 7.13
CA ARG A 221 -28.64 21.63 8.06
C ARG A 221 -29.87 22.29 7.45
N SER A 222 -29.71 23.38 6.72
CA SER A 222 -30.83 24.19 6.20
C SER A 222 -31.10 24.01 4.71
N ASP A 223 -30.07 23.70 3.93
CA ASP A 223 -30.14 23.83 2.48
C ASP A 223 -30.62 22.55 1.80
N LEU A 224 -30.43 21.40 2.46
CA LEU A 224 -30.83 20.10 1.95
C LEU A 224 -32.34 19.98 1.78
N LYS A 225 -32.74 19.43 0.65
CA LYS A 225 -34.12 19.09 0.33
C LYS A 225 -34.21 17.65 -0.16
N ARG A 226 -35.40 17.07 -0.01
CA ARG A 226 -35.71 15.78 -0.60
C ARG A 226 -35.51 15.86 -2.13
N GLY A 227 -34.78 14.90 -2.69
CA GLY A 227 -34.44 14.85 -4.12
C GLY A 227 -33.09 15.48 -4.48
N ASP A 228 -32.43 16.18 -3.55
CA ASP A 228 -31.01 16.50 -3.71
C ASP A 228 -30.21 15.20 -3.82
N ARG A 229 -29.08 15.21 -4.53
CA ARG A 229 -28.29 13.99 -4.75
C ARG A 229 -26.81 14.25 -4.63
N PHE A 230 -26.06 13.21 -4.30
CA PHE A 230 -24.62 13.25 -4.34
C PHE A 230 -24.02 11.97 -4.90
N ASN A 231 -22.94 12.13 -5.64
CA ASN A 231 -22.14 11.07 -6.21
C ASN A 231 -20.72 11.20 -5.65
N VAL A 232 -20.13 10.10 -5.21
CA VAL A 232 -18.78 10.10 -4.65
C VAL A 232 -17.97 8.94 -5.21
N VAL A 233 -16.73 9.25 -5.57
CA VAL A 233 -15.70 8.29 -5.96
C VAL A 233 -14.61 8.37 -4.90
N TYR A 234 -14.26 7.26 -4.26
CA TYR A 234 -13.30 7.26 -3.15
C TYR A 234 -12.44 6.00 -3.13
N GLU A 235 -11.33 6.08 -2.43
CA GLU A 235 -10.41 4.95 -2.25
C GLU A 235 -10.81 4.13 -1.02
N THR A 236 -10.69 2.81 -1.12
CA THR A 236 -10.73 1.88 0.01
C THR A 236 -9.49 1.00 -0.01
N PHE A 237 -9.00 0.65 1.18
CA PHE A 237 -7.80 -0.15 1.34
C PHE A 237 -8.15 -1.47 2.01
N TRP A 238 -7.81 -2.57 1.35
CA TRP A 238 -8.22 -3.92 1.69
C TRP A 238 -7.02 -4.81 2.01
N GLN A 239 -7.24 -5.81 2.84
CA GLN A 239 -6.26 -6.85 3.15
C GLN A 239 -7.01 -8.18 3.33
N ASP A 240 -6.59 -9.21 2.60
CA ASP A 240 -7.22 -10.55 2.53
C ASP A 240 -8.75 -10.49 2.54
N GLY A 241 -9.31 -9.73 1.59
CA GLY A 241 -10.76 -9.64 1.38
C GLY A 241 -11.53 -8.76 2.37
N GLU A 242 -10.91 -8.16 3.39
CA GLU A 242 -11.56 -7.25 4.34
C GLU A 242 -11.10 -5.79 4.16
N MET A 243 -12.03 -4.84 4.26
CA MET A 243 -11.72 -3.42 4.22
C MET A 243 -11.03 -3.01 5.53
N VAL A 244 -9.77 -2.60 5.44
CA VAL A 244 -8.99 -2.14 6.59
C VAL A 244 -9.35 -0.70 6.95
N ARG A 245 -9.47 0.17 5.94
CA ARG A 245 -9.84 1.57 6.07
C ARG A 245 -10.34 2.18 4.76
N ALA A 246 -11.08 3.29 4.88
CA ALA A 246 -11.32 4.20 3.77
C ALA A 246 -10.14 5.18 3.60
N GLY A 247 -9.93 5.59 2.36
CA GLY A 247 -8.95 6.58 1.93
C GLY A 247 -9.56 7.97 1.72
N ARG A 248 -9.10 8.64 0.67
CA ARG A 248 -9.59 9.97 0.27
C ARG A 248 -10.73 9.87 -0.74
N ILE A 249 -11.51 10.94 -0.82
CA ILE A 249 -12.41 11.16 -1.96
C ILE A 249 -11.54 11.52 -3.18
N LEU A 250 -11.73 10.80 -4.28
CA LEU A 250 -11.11 11.10 -5.57
C LEU A 250 -11.94 12.12 -6.35
N ALA A 251 -13.27 12.03 -6.26
CA ALA A 251 -14.16 13.04 -6.81
C ALA A 251 -15.49 13.05 -6.05
N GLY A 252 -16.06 14.24 -5.85
CA GLY A 252 -17.40 14.43 -5.32
C GLY A 252 -18.25 15.31 -6.25
N GLU A 253 -19.52 14.95 -6.39
CA GLU A 253 -20.56 15.77 -7.03
C GLU A 253 -21.74 15.88 -6.06
N PHE A 254 -22.26 17.09 -5.87
CA PHE A 254 -23.47 17.36 -5.10
C PHE A 254 -24.41 18.23 -5.92
N VAL A 255 -25.65 17.79 -6.10
CA VAL A 255 -26.72 18.58 -6.70
C VAL A 255 -27.64 19.03 -5.59
N ASN A 256 -27.59 20.31 -5.24
CA ASN A 256 -28.46 20.93 -4.24
C ASN A 256 -29.35 21.97 -4.94
N ARG A 257 -30.67 21.78 -4.86
CA ARG A 257 -31.67 22.69 -5.47
C ARG A 257 -31.42 22.96 -6.96
N GLY A 258 -30.98 21.93 -7.69
CA GLY A 258 -30.69 22.01 -9.12
C GLY A 258 -29.32 22.62 -9.47
N VAL A 259 -28.54 23.09 -8.50
CA VAL A 259 -27.17 23.58 -8.70
C VAL A 259 -26.18 22.46 -8.45
N THR A 260 -25.30 22.20 -9.41
CA THR A 260 -24.28 21.16 -9.32
C THR A 260 -22.97 21.74 -8.80
N TYR A 261 -22.47 21.18 -7.71
CA TYR A 261 -21.15 21.42 -7.14
C TYR A 261 -20.28 20.20 -7.39
N GLN A 262 -19.08 20.40 -7.93
CA GLN A 262 -18.18 19.30 -8.28
C GLN A 262 -16.76 19.60 -7.83
N SER A 263 -16.06 18.54 -7.42
CA SER A 263 -14.70 18.59 -6.93
C SER A 263 -13.96 17.32 -7.33
N VAL A 264 -12.70 17.45 -7.71
CA VAL A 264 -11.81 16.33 -8.07
C VAL A 264 -10.47 16.49 -7.35
N TRP A 265 -10.00 15.41 -6.75
CA TRP A 265 -8.64 15.31 -6.23
C TRP A 265 -7.66 15.15 -7.40
N TYR A 266 -6.61 15.96 -7.41
CA TYR A 266 -5.52 15.84 -8.35
C TYR A 266 -4.19 16.00 -7.62
N GLU A 267 -3.29 15.05 -7.86
CA GLU A 267 -1.88 15.15 -7.47
C GLU A 267 -1.03 15.21 -8.74
N ASP A 268 -0.28 16.29 -8.92
CA ASP A 268 0.60 16.41 -10.08
C ASP A 268 1.74 15.40 -9.96
N PRO A 269 1.95 14.54 -10.97
CA PRO A 269 2.91 13.44 -10.88
C PRO A 269 4.37 13.92 -10.77
N VAL A 270 4.65 15.17 -11.18
CA VAL A 270 6.00 15.77 -11.18
C VAL A 270 6.28 16.47 -9.85
N SER A 271 5.47 17.46 -9.49
CA SER A 271 5.65 18.25 -8.27
C SER A 271 5.20 17.52 -6.99
N LYS A 272 4.41 16.44 -7.13
CA LYS A 272 3.77 15.70 -6.03
C LYS A 272 2.89 16.60 -5.13
N GLN A 273 2.40 17.71 -5.68
CA GLN A 273 1.45 18.57 -5.00
C GLN A 273 0.04 18.09 -5.29
N GLY A 274 -0.72 17.80 -4.22
CA GLY A 274 -2.08 17.30 -4.27
C GLY A 274 -3.08 18.33 -3.77
N GLY A 275 -4.25 18.40 -4.40
CA GLY A 275 -5.33 19.29 -3.99
C GLY A 275 -6.69 18.91 -4.60
N TYR A 276 -7.74 19.53 -4.07
CA TYR A 276 -9.07 19.47 -4.67
C TYR A 276 -9.31 20.66 -5.58
N TYR A 277 -9.78 20.39 -6.78
CA TYR A 277 -10.01 21.37 -7.83
C TYR A 277 -11.42 21.21 -8.39
N THR A 278 -11.99 22.31 -8.86
CA THR A 278 -13.12 22.28 -9.79
C THR A 278 -12.66 21.72 -11.14
N PHE A 279 -13.60 21.28 -11.97
CA PHE A 279 -13.30 20.74 -13.31
C PHE A 279 -12.71 21.78 -14.29
N ASP A 280 -12.86 23.08 -14.03
CA ASP A 280 -12.15 24.15 -14.75
C ASP A 280 -10.73 24.43 -14.20
N GLY A 281 -10.27 23.63 -13.21
CA GLY A 281 -8.92 23.68 -12.67
C GLY A 281 -8.68 24.76 -11.62
N LYS A 282 -9.75 25.29 -11.00
CA LYS A 282 -9.62 26.22 -9.86
C LYS A 282 -9.52 25.42 -8.57
N ALA A 283 -8.54 25.73 -7.74
CA ALA A 283 -8.43 25.10 -6.43
C ALA A 283 -9.64 25.44 -5.55
N LEU A 284 -10.23 24.43 -4.93
CA LEU A 284 -11.40 24.56 -4.07
C LEU A 284 -11.05 24.86 -2.60
N LYS A 285 -9.84 24.50 -2.16
CA LYS A 285 -9.34 24.93 -0.85
C LYS A 285 -9.13 26.45 -0.86
N LYS A 286 -9.70 27.16 0.12
CA LYS A 286 -9.09 28.43 0.55
C LYS A 286 -7.65 28.09 0.91
N ALA A 287 -6.69 28.77 0.30
CA ALA A 287 -5.27 28.44 0.51
C ALA A 287 -4.90 28.40 2.01
N PHE A 288 -5.65 29.11 2.85
CA PHE A 288 -5.51 29.11 4.30
C PHE A 288 -6.84 29.02 5.08
N LEU A 289 -6.85 28.31 6.21
CA LEU A 289 -7.88 28.34 7.23
C LEU A 289 -7.94 29.73 7.84
N LYS A 290 -9.15 30.19 8.20
CA LYS A 290 -9.34 31.46 8.91
C LYS A 290 -8.82 31.44 10.34
N SER A 291 -8.72 30.25 10.95
CA SER A 291 -8.15 30.08 12.28
C SER A 291 -7.37 28.77 12.36
N PRO A 292 -6.18 28.76 12.97
CA PRO A 292 -5.40 27.56 13.23
C PRO A 292 -5.93 26.74 14.41
N LEU A 293 -6.98 27.17 15.10
CA LEU A 293 -7.63 26.46 16.21
C LEU A 293 -9.08 26.11 15.85
N GLU A 294 -9.63 25.05 16.44
CA GLU A 294 -11.01 24.60 16.18
C GLU A 294 -12.06 25.52 16.81
N PHE A 295 -11.77 26.02 18.01
CA PHE A 295 -12.58 26.99 18.71
C PHE A 295 -11.64 27.99 19.40
N SER A 296 -11.71 29.27 19.05
CA SER A 296 -10.88 30.30 19.70
C SER A 296 -11.55 31.66 19.67
N ARG A 297 -11.30 32.44 20.73
CA ARG A 297 -11.57 33.89 20.78
C ARG A 297 -10.25 34.60 20.52
N ILE A 298 -10.24 35.54 19.58
CA ILE A 298 -9.09 36.42 19.38
C ILE A 298 -8.90 37.23 20.67
N SER A 299 -7.75 37.07 21.33
CA SER A 299 -7.43 37.80 22.56
C SER A 299 -6.71 39.12 22.26
N SER A 300 -5.94 39.16 21.17
CA SER A 300 -5.29 40.37 20.67
C SER A 300 -5.11 40.30 19.14
N GLY A 301 -5.50 41.37 18.44
CA GLY A 301 -5.30 41.50 16.98
C GLY A 301 -3.90 41.97 16.59
N PHE A 302 -3.70 42.15 15.29
CA PHE A 302 -2.50 42.75 14.68
C PHE A 302 -2.53 44.28 14.87
N SER A 303 -1.82 44.79 15.88
CA SER A 303 -1.84 46.23 16.25
C SER A 303 -0.59 46.62 17.04
N MET A 304 -0.34 47.93 17.19
CA MET A 304 0.65 48.44 18.15
C MET A 304 0.20 48.10 19.57
N ARG A 305 1.08 47.53 20.40
CA ARG A 305 0.80 47.28 21.82
C ARG A 305 2.04 47.44 22.70
N SER A 306 1.81 47.60 23.99
CA SER A 306 2.88 47.57 24.99
C SER A 306 3.49 46.16 25.07
N HIS A 307 4.82 46.07 24.97
CA HIS A 307 5.57 44.81 24.99
C HIS A 307 5.60 44.23 26.41
N PRO A 308 5.23 42.95 26.62
CA PRO A 308 4.94 42.39 27.94
C PRO A 308 6.13 42.34 28.91
N ILE A 309 7.37 42.47 28.42
CA ILE A 309 8.58 42.46 29.25
C ILE A 309 9.18 43.86 29.41
N SER A 310 9.12 44.69 28.36
CA SER A 310 9.83 45.98 28.33
C SER A 310 8.91 47.20 28.50
N GLY A 311 7.59 47.02 28.45
CA GLY A 311 6.59 48.10 28.59
C GLY A 311 6.54 49.10 27.43
N SER A 312 7.39 48.94 26.41
CA SER A 312 7.48 49.83 25.26
C SER A 312 6.46 49.48 24.17
N TRP A 313 5.96 50.49 23.45
CA TRP A 313 5.07 50.29 22.30
C TRP A 313 5.82 49.58 21.16
N LYS A 314 5.36 48.39 20.80
CA LYS A 314 5.93 47.57 19.72
C LYS A 314 4.81 47.00 18.86
N ALA A 315 5.05 46.89 17.56
CA ALA A 315 4.09 46.27 16.64
C ALA A 315 3.91 44.80 16.99
N HIS A 316 2.67 44.38 17.25
CA HIS A 316 2.32 42.99 17.36
C HIS A 316 2.21 42.40 15.95
N LYS A 317 3.22 41.65 15.54
CA LYS A 317 3.35 41.10 14.18
C LYS A 317 2.51 39.83 13.93
N GLY A 318 1.48 39.60 14.74
CA GLY A 318 0.62 38.42 14.64
C GLY A 318 -0.75 38.63 15.28
N VAL A 319 -1.50 37.54 15.37
CA VAL A 319 -2.77 37.45 16.09
C VAL A 319 -2.61 36.45 17.22
N ASP A 320 -3.03 36.85 18.42
CA ASP A 320 -3.02 35.97 19.57
C ASP A 320 -4.40 35.34 19.74
N PHE A 321 -4.42 34.01 19.79
CA PHE A 321 -5.59 33.22 20.08
C PHE A 321 -5.46 32.65 21.49
N ALA A 322 -6.27 33.15 22.43
CA ALA A 322 -6.36 32.55 23.75
C ALA A 322 -7.03 31.18 23.66
N ALA A 323 -6.37 30.17 24.22
CA ALA A 323 -6.85 28.80 24.27
C ALA A 323 -6.22 28.06 25.45
N ALA A 324 -6.85 26.99 25.90
CA ALA A 324 -6.35 26.21 27.02
C ALA A 324 -4.97 25.57 26.68
N LEU A 325 -4.16 25.36 27.72
CA LEU A 325 -2.91 24.60 27.58
C LEU A 325 -3.22 23.23 26.95
N GLY A 326 -2.49 22.88 25.90
CA GLY A 326 -2.67 21.60 25.21
C GLY A 326 -3.73 21.58 24.12
N THR A 327 -4.43 22.69 23.82
CA THR A 327 -5.34 22.75 22.67
C THR A 327 -4.58 22.44 21.36
N PRO A 328 -5.07 21.56 20.47
CA PRO A 328 -4.41 21.26 19.21
C PRO A 328 -4.29 22.49 18.30
N ILE A 329 -3.09 22.71 17.77
CA ILE A 329 -2.77 23.74 16.77
C ILE A 329 -2.72 23.06 15.41
N ARG A 330 -3.46 23.59 14.44
CA ARG A 330 -3.56 23.06 13.08
C ARG A 330 -2.79 23.92 12.08
N ALA A 331 -2.18 23.28 11.09
CA ALA A 331 -1.61 23.97 9.94
C ALA A 331 -2.73 24.73 9.20
N SER A 332 -2.57 26.05 9.04
CA SER A 332 -3.57 26.83 8.33
C SER A 332 -3.61 26.52 6.83
N GLY A 333 -2.57 25.94 6.24
CA GLY A 333 -2.54 25.61 4.80
C GLY A 333 -1.59 24.47 4.50
N ASP A 334 -1.74 23.86 3.32
CA ASP A 334 -0.82 22.84 2.82
C ASP A 334 0.59 23.43 2.69
N GLY A 335 1.63 22.69 3.05
CA GLY A 335 3.00 23.20 2.99
C GLY A 335 4.07 22.24 3.51
N VAL A 336 5.26 22.79 3.71
CA VAL A 336 6.42 22.08 4.25
C VAL A 336 6.92 22.83 5.47
N ILE A 337 7.18 22.11 6.56
CA ILE A 337 7.79 22.68 7.77
C ILE A 337 9.17 23.22 7.41
N ASP A 338 9.33 24.54 7.50
CA ASP A 338 10.60 25.23 7.24
C ASP A 338 11.46 25.30 8.50
N PHE A 339 10.82 25.41 9.67
CA PHE A 339 11.44 25.36 10.98
C PHE A 339 10.52 24.69 12.01
N ALA A 340 11.09 23.89 12.90
CA ALA A 340 10.42 23.39 14.10
C ALA A 340 11.46 23.27 15.22
N GLY A 341 11.31 24.04 16.30
CA GLY A 341 12.27 24.10 17.39
C GLY A 341 12.03 25.27 18.33
N VAL A 342 12.99 25.52 19.24
CA VAL A 342 12.93 26.66 20.16
C VAL A 342 13.51 27.90 19.49
N GLN A 343 12.79 29.03 19.52
CA GLN A 343 13.26 30.30 18.94
C GLN A 343 12.98 31.49 19.85
N GLY A 344 13.93 31.78 20.75
CA GLY A 344 13.95 33.00 21.56
C GLY A 344 12.59 33.34 22.20
N GLY A 345 12.11 34.56 21.96
CA GLY A 345 10.83 35.05 22.50
C GLY A 345 9.60 34.28 22.04
N TYR A 346 9.64 33.55 20.92
CA TYR A 346 8.53 32.70 20.47
C TYR A 346 8.42 31.38 21.25
N GLY A 347 9.46 30.97 21.98
CA GLY A 347 9.49 29.67 22.64
C GLY A 347 9.49 28.53 21.63
N ASN A 348 8.71 27.46 21.88
CA ASN A 348 8.52 26.40 20.89
C ASN A 348 7.75 26.94 19.68
N PHE A 349 8.36 26.81 18.52
CA PHE A 349 8.02 27.57 17.33
C PHE A 349 8.06 26.68 16.09
N VAL A 350 7.05 26.84 15.23
CA VAL A 350 6.97 26.19 13.92
C VAL A 350 6.75 27.25 12.85
N THR A 351 7.48 27.16 11.74
CA THR A 351 7.15 27.87 10.51
C THR A 351 6.83 26.87 9.40
N ILE A 352 5.81 27.19 8.62
CA ILE A 352 5.39 26.40 7.46
C ILE A 352 5.55 27.27 6.24
N LYS A 353 6.35 26.82 5.29
CA LYS A 353 6.44 27.43 3.96
C LYS A 353 5.34 26.84 3.08
N HIS A 354 4.57 27.72 2.45
CA HIS A 354 3.49 27.35 1.56
C HIS A 354 3.88 27.62 0.11
N TRP A 355 2.90 27.57 -0.79
CA TRP A 355 3.10 27.93 -2.18
C TRP A 355 3.51 29.41 -2.34
N ALA A 356 4.19 29.72 -3.44
CA ALA A 356 4.76 31.04 -3.74
C ALA A 356 5.61 31.60 -2.58
N ASN A 357 5.23 32.77 -2.07
CA ASN A 357 5.97 33.55 -1.08
C ASN A 357 5.26 33.63 0.29
N TYR A 358 4.32 32.72 0.55
CA TYR A 358 3.57 32.68 1.79
C TYR A 358 4.23 31.78 2.84
N THR A 359 4.28 32.26 4.07
CA THR A 359 4.75 31.49 5.25
C THR A 359 3.79 31.73 6.40
N THR A 360 3.49 30.69 7.19
CA THR A 360 2.77 30.85 8.46
C THR A 360 3.64 30.44 9.63
N ALA A 361 3.46 31.11 10.76
CA ALA A 361 4.28 30.94 11.94
C ALA A 361 3.42 30.73 13.18
N TYR A 362 3.84 29.83 14.07
CA TYR A 362 3.07 29.35 15.20
C TYR A 362 3.99 29.27 16.41
N ALA A 363 3.71 30.06 17.45
CA ALA A 363 4.58 30.23 18.59
C ALA A 363 3.91 29.82 19.92
N HIS A 364 4.72 29.84 20.97
CA HIS A 364 4.36 29.56 22.35
C HIS A 364 3.83 28.14 22.60
N MET A 365 4.15 27.17 21.74
CA MET A 365 3.64 25.81 21.87
C MET A 365 4.11 25.12 23.16
N SER A 366 3.30 24.25 23.76
CA SER A 366 3.75 23.39 24.86
C SER A 366 4.62 22.25 24.35
N ARG A 367 4.24 21.66 23.21
CA ARG A 367 4.98 20.60 22.52
C ARG A 367 4.58 20.55 21.03
N PHE A 368 5.45 19.97 20.22
CA PHE A 368 5.16 19.65 18.81
C PHE A 368 4.34 18.37 18.70
N ALA A 369 3.58 18.24 17.61
CA ALA A 369 2.95 16.95 17.28
C ALA A 369 4.01 15.94 16.80
N PRO A 370 3.77 14.62 16.95
CA PRO A 370 4.68 13.61 16.44
C PRO A 370 4.99 13.79 14.95
N GLY A 371 6.27 13.65 14.57
CA GLY A 371 6.70 13.76 13.16
C GLY A 371 6.90 15.18 12.63
N ILE A 372 6.62 16.22 13.42
CA ILE A 372 6.85 17.62 13.03
C ILE A 372 8.33 17.97 13.20
N ARG A 373 9.02 18.11 12.06
CA ARG A 373 10.42 18.51 11.96
C ARG A 373 10.64 19.23 10.62
N LYS A 374 11.75 19.95 10.48
CA LYS A 374 12.10 20.60 9.20
C LYS A 374 12.05 19.59 8.04
N GLY A 375 11.38 19.97 6.96
CA GLY A 375 11.17 19.15 5.76
C GLY A 375 9.92 18.27 5.80
N SER A 376 9.23 18.13 6.94
CA SER A 376 7.97 17.39 7.00
C SER A 376 6.91 18.08 6.15
N LYS A 377 6.18 17.30 5.32
CA LYS A 377 5.00 17.78 4.60
C LYS A 377 3.82 17.81 5.56
N VAL A 378 2.99 18.84 5.45
CA VAL A 378 1.76 18.99 6.23
C VAL A 378 0.64 19.46 5.32
N SER A 379 -0.55 18.92 5.54
CA SER A 379 -1.78 19.36 4.91
C SER A 379 -2.48 20.40 5.79
N GLN A 380 -3.27 21.26 5.16
CA GLN A 380 -4.21 22.14 5.85
C GLN A 380 -5.08 21.34 6.81
N GLY A 381 -5.13 21.75 8.07
CA GLY A 381 -5.88 21.08 9.13
C GLY A 381 -5.06 20.10 9.97
N ASP A 382 -3.88 19.66 9.50
CA ASP A 382 -3.03 18.73 10.25
C ASP A 382 -2.59 19.35 11.58
N VAL A 383 -2.61 18.55 12.65
CA VAL A 383 -2.13 18.99 13.96
C VAL A 383 -0.61 19.07 13.94
N ILE A 384 -0.08 20.28 14.14
CA ILE A 384 1.37 20.57 14.12
C ILE A 384 1.98 20.73 15.51
N GLY A 385 1.13 20.93 16.52
CA GLY A 385 1.56 21.12 17.89
C GLY A 385 0.38 21.42 18.81
N TYR A 386 0.70 21.83 20.03
CA TYR A 386 -0.30 22.09 21.04
C TYR A 386 -0.03 23.41 21.75
N VAL A 387 -1.09 24.17 22.05
CA VAL A 387 -1.01 25.47 22.72
C VAL A 387 -0.23 25.35 24.03
N GLY A 388 0.54 26.39 24.34
CA GLY A 388 1.37 26.48 25.53
C GLY A 388 1.52 27.91 26.00
N SER A 389 2.59 28.14 26.76
CA SER A 389 3.00 29.47 27.22
C SER A 389 4.54 29.56 27.29
N THR A 390 5.24 28.90 26.37
CA THR A 390 6.72 28.93 26.33
C THR A 390 7.23 30.22 25.70
N GLY A 391 8.44 30.65 26.06
CA GLY A 391 9.00 31.92 25.56
C GLY A 391 8.42 33.13 26.29
N TRP A 392 8.30 34.26 25.60
CA TRP A 392 7.79 35.50 26.16
C TRP A 392 6.26 35.55 26.09
N SER A 393 5.63 34.81 26.99
CA SER A 393 4.18 34.68 27.08
C SER A 393 3.69 34.93 28.50
N THR A 394 2.60 35.68 28.64
CA THR A 394 1.98 35.98 29.95
C THR A 394 0.92 34.95 30.38
N GLY A 395 0.52 34.05 29.48
CA GLY A 395 -0.49 33.02 29.75
C GLY A 395 -0.72 32.13 28.52
N ALA A 396 -1.49 31.04 28.69
CA ALA A 396 -1.69 30.07 27.61
C ALA A 396 -2.38 30.70 26.38
N HIS A 397 -1.68 30.74 25.25
CA HIS A 397 -2.20 31.23 23.97
C HIS A 397 -1.36 30.72 22.80
N LEU A 398 -1.92 30.82 21.59
CA LEU A 398 -1.18 30.70 20.34
C LEU A 398 -0.91 32.09 19.78
N HIS A 399 0.36 32.40 19.54
CA HIS A 399 0.72 33.52 18.69
C HIS A 399 0.89 33.03 17.25
N TYR A 400 0.08 33.57 16.35
CA TYR A 400 0.01 33.18 14.94
C TYR A 400 0.39 34.34 14.03
N GLU A 401 1.30 34.10 13.09
CA GLU A 401 1.62 35.08 12.05
C GLU A 401 1.33 34.51 10.67
N PHE A 402 0.78 35.37 9.82
CA PHE A 402 0.73 35.16 8.38
C PHE A 402 1.75 36.08 7.72
N ARG A 403 2.61 35.54 6.87
CA ARG A 403 3.72 36.27 6.26
C ARG A 403 3.69 36.19 4.74
N VAL A 404 4.00 37.31 4.09
CA VAL A 404 4.19 37.42 2.63
C VAL A 404 5.60 37.95 2.40
N ASN A 405 6.42 37.25 1.60
CA ASN A 405 7.85 37.55 1.46
C ASN A 405 8.59 37.62 2.82
N ASN A 406 8.17 36.78 3.77
CA ASN A 406 8.69 36.74 5.15
C ASN A 406 8.35 37.96 6.03
N ASP A 407 7.57 38.93 5.53
CA ASP A 407 7.04 40.03 6.34
C ASP A 407 5.64 39.68 6.86
N ALA A 408 5.44 39.86 8.16
CA ALA A 408 4.17 39.59 8.81
C ALA A 408 3.11 40.65 8.44
N VAL A 409 1.92 40.17 8.12
CA VAL A 409 0.78 40.96 7.67
C VAL A 409 -0.47 40.53 8.43
N ASP A 410 -1.46 41.41 8.54
CA ASP A 410 -2.72 41.09 9.24
C ASP A 410 -3.48 39.96 8.51
N PRO A 411 -3.63 38.76 9.10
CA PRO A 411 -4.32 37.66 8.44
C PRO A 411 -5.79 37.94 8.18
N MET A 412 -6.41 38.89 8.89
CA MET A 412 -7.83 39.23 8.74
C MET A 412 -8.09 40.19 7.57
N SER A 413 -7.07 40.93 7.12
CA SER A 413 -7.18 41.88 6.00
C SER A 413 -6.80 41.28 4.64
N ILE A 414 -6.25 40.07 4.62
CA ILE A 414 -5.75 39.45 3.40
C ILE A 414 -6.91 38.78 2.65
N LYS A 415 -7.19 39.28 1.45
CA LYS A 415 -7.93 38.51 0.43
C LYS A 415 -7.00 37.41 -0.07
N VAL A 416 -6.92 36.31 0.68
CA VAL A 416 -6.09 35.16 0.31
C VAL A 416 -6.56 34.67 -1.06
N LEU A 417 -5.72 34.91 -2.07
CA LEU A 417 -5.92 34.37 -3.41
C LEU A 417 -5.90 32.84 -3.29
N ALA A 418 -6.76 32.16 -4.05
CA ALA A 418 -6.74 30.70 -4.21
C ALA A 418 -5.32 30.19 -4.48
N GLN A 419 -5.05 28.90 -4.22
CA GLN A 419 -3.76 28.28 -4.63
C GLN A 419 -3.37 28.77 -6.03
N ALA A 420 -2.07 28.99 -6.26
CA ALA A 420 -1.57 29.46 -7.56
C ALA A 420 -2.24 28.67 -8.69
N PRO A 421 -2.78 29.36 -9.72
CA PRO A 421 -3.44 28.66 -10.81
C PRO A 421 -2.47 27.69 -11.47
N MET A 422 -2.96 26.51 -11.82
CA MET A 422 -2.17 25.49 -12.51
C MET A 422 -1.47 26.08 -13.73
N THR A 423 -0.20 25.76 -13.92
CA THR A 423 0.53 26.02 -15.16
C THR A 423 -0.19 25.37 -16.34
N GLN A 424 0.08 25.80 -17.57
CA GLN A 424 -0.56 25.21 -18.74
C GLN A 424 -0.29 23.70 -18.86
N ALA A 425 0.93 23.25 -18.52
CA ALA A 425 1.29 21.84 -18.54
C ALA A 425 0.57 21.04 -17.44
N GLU A 426 0.47 21.58 -16.22
CA GLU A 426 -0.31 20.96 -15.14
C GLU A 426 -1.79 20.90 -15.49
N ARG A 427 -2.35 21.96 -16.09
CA ARG A 427 -3.75 22.01 -16.51
C ARG A 427 -4.06 20.95 -17.56
N ALA A 428 -3.16 20.70 -18.52
CA ALA A 428 -3.36 19.64 -19.51
C ALA A 428 -3.39 18.25 -18.87
N ARG A 429 -2.47 17.96 -17.93
CA ARG A 429 -2.46 16.70 -17.17
C ARG A 429 -3.69 16.57 -16.26
N PHE A 430 -4.08 17.66 -15.61
CA PHE A 430 -5.29 17.73 -14.79
C PHE A 430 -6.54 17.42 -15.61
N GLN A 431 -6.68 17.99 -16.81
CA GLN A 431 -7.85 17.74 -17.65
C GLN A 431 -8.02 16.25 -18.01
N ILE A 432 -6.92 15.52 -18.21
CA ILE A 432 -6.95 14.06 -18.45
C ILE A 432 -7.47 13.33 -17.21
N ALA A 433 -6.93 13.66 -16.03
CA ALA A 433 -7.37 13.05 -14.76
C ALA A 433 -8.84 13.40 -14.42
N ALA A 434 -9.23 14.64 -14.65
CA ALA A 434 -10.59 15.11 -14.46
C ALA A 434 -11.56 14.44 -15.44
N ALA A 435 -11.16 14.21 -16.70
CA ALA A 435 -12.01 13.53 -17.68
C ALA A 435 -12.41 12.10 -17.23
N ASP A 436 -11.51 11.35 -16.60
CA ASP A 436 -11.84 10.03 -16.01
C ASP A 436 -12.92 10.17 -14.93
N MET A 437 -12.79 11.16 -14.04
CA MET A 437 -13.78 11.41 -12.99
C MET A 437 -15.13 11.88 -13.54
N SER A 438 -15.13 12.72 -14.58
CA SER A 438 -16.35 13.11 -15.30
C SER A 438 -17.08 11.90 -15.86
N HIS A 439 -16.34 10.96 -16.48
CA HIS A 439 -16.92 9.74 -17.01
C HIS A 439 -17.54 8.88 -15.90
N ARG A 440 -16.86 8.71 -14.77
CA ARG A 440 -17.38 8.00 -13.60
C ARG A 440 -18.66 8.63 -13.05
N PHE A 441 -18.74 9.96 -12.97
CA PHE A 441 -20.00 10.61 -12.58
C PHE A 441 -21.11 10.39 -13.60
N ALA A 442 -20.80 10.39 -14.90
CA ALA A 442 -21.80 10.08 -15.92
C ALA A 442 -22.40 8.67 -15.74
N LEU A 443 -21.59 7.69 -15.30
CA LEU A 443 -22.05 6.33 -14.97
C LEU A 443 -22.91 6.28 -13.69
N LEU A 444 -22.68 7.17 -12.74
CA LEU A 444 -23.43 7.23 -11.46
C LEU A 444 -24.74 8.01 -11.56
N ARG A 445 -24.87 8.91 -12.53
CA ARG A 445 -26.10 9.64 -12.75
C ARG A 445 -27.16 8.64 -13.26
N PRO A 446 -28.35 8.58 -12.65
CA PRO A 446 -29.42 7.74 -13.17
C PRO A 446 -29.69 8.16 -14.62
N THR A 447 -29.72 7.19 -15.53
CA THR A 447 -30.13 7.41 -16.92
C THR A 447 -31.53 7.99 -16.89
N THR A 448 -31.67 9.28 -17.18
CA THR A 448 -32.97 9.87 -17.52
C THR A 448 -33.55 9.02 -18.64
N GLY A 449 -34.65 8.34 -18.32
CA GLY A 449 -35.32 7.43 -19.22
C GLY A 449 -35.52 8.04 -20.60
N SER A 450 -35.25 7.25 -21.62
CA SER A 450 -35.83 7.48 -22.94
C SER A 450 -37.34 7.63 -22.75
N ASN A 451 -37.86 8.81 -23.08
CA ASN A 451 -39.23 8.92 -23.51
C ASN A 451 -39.38 8.00 -24.73
N MET A 452 -39.80 6.76 -24.52
CA MET A 452 -40.56 6.06 -25.55
C MET A 452 -41.88 6.80 -25.67
N ALA A 453 -41.97 7.63 -26.71
CA ALA A 453 -43.23 8.16 -27.20
C ALA A 453 -44.20 6.99 -27.41
N ARG A 454 -45.42 7.15 -26.88
CA ARG A 454 -46.59 6.36 -27.27
C ARG A 454 -47.00 6.70 -28.70
#